data_AF-A0A9P7NU05-F1
#
_entry.id   AF-A0A9P7NU05-F1
#
_cell.length_a   1.000
_cell.length_b   1.000
_cell.length_c   1.000
_cell.angle_alpha   90.00
_cell.angle_beta   90.00
_cell.angle_gamma   90.00
#
_symmetry.space_group_name_H-M   'P 1'
#
loop_
_entity.id
_entity.type
_entity.pdbx_description
1 polymer ?
#
loop_
_entity_poly.entity_id
_entity_poly.type
_entity_poly.pdbx_seq_one_letter_code
_entity_poly.pdbx_strand_id
1 'polypeptide(L)'
;MVNELWELVARATANNELGIAAKVAPRSELNDSTRDRLICIYTSDFMDKADVARVLQRMRELGIAGTSRRKIYYKPDIFTYAGIAGGNPWELAASIYNSNEF
;
A
#
# COMPACT_ATOMS: atom_id res chain seq x y z
N MET A 1 10.74 -7.75 11.58
CA MET A 1 9.59 -7.83 10.63
C MET A 1 9.31 -6.51 9.91
N VAL A 2 8.63 -5.51 10.51
CA VAL A 2 8.29 -4.27 9.76
C VAL A 2 9.50 -3.41 9.39
N ASN A 3 10.59 -3.42 10.17
CA ASN A 3 11.81 -2.70 9.80
C ASN A 3 12.48 -3.31 8.56
N GLU A 4 12.60 -4.64 8.49
CA GLU A 4 13.11 -5.35 7.30
C GLU A 4 12.23 -5.11 6.08
N LEU A 5 10.90 -5.21 6.25
CA LEU A 5 9.96 -4.96 5.16
C LEU A 5 10.05 -3.50 4.67
N TRP A 6 10.17 -2.55 5.59
CA TRP A 6 10.34 -1.15 5.24
C TRP A 6 11.66 -0.88 4.54
N GLU A 7 12.77 -1.48 4.98
CA GLU A 7 14.06 -1.35 4.30
C GLU A 7 13.98 -1.83 2.85
N LEU A 8 13.32 -2.97 2.63
CA LEU A 8 13.10 -3.53 1.29
C LEU A 8 12.26 -2.58 0.42
N VAL A 9 11.15 -2.07 0.94
CA VAL A 9 10.27 -1.12 0.24
C VAL A 9 11.00 0.18 -0.07
N ALA A 10 11.71 0.75 0.91
CA ALA A 10 12.44 2.00 0.75
C ALA A 10 13.54 1.89 -0.32
N ARG A 11 14.32 0.80 -0.28
CA ARG A 11 15.38 0.52 -1.26
C ARG A 11 14.81 0.35 -2.68
N ALA A 12 13.77 -0.47 -2.84
CA ALA A 12 13.15 -0.69 -4.14
C ALA A 12 12.47 0.58 -4.69
N THR A 13 11.90 1.42 -3.82
CA THR A 13 11.36 2.74 -4.22
C THR A 13 12.49 3.67 -4.67
N ALA A 14 13.60 3.76 -3.92
CA ALA A 14 14.75 4.60 -4.28
C ALA A 14 15.42 4.17 -5.59
N ASN A 15 15.37 2.87 -5.92
CA ASN A 15 15.85 2.32 -7.19
C ASN A 15 14.83 2.46 -8.34
N ASN A 16 13.70 3.14 -8.13
CA ASN A 16 12.63 3.30 -9.11
C ASN A 16 12.00 1.98 -9.59
N GLU A 17 12.04 0.93 -8.76
CA GLU A 17 11.49 -0.38 -9.07
C GLU A 17 10.00 -0.49 -8.67
N LEU A 18 9.61 0.24 -7.63
CA LEU A 18 8.22 0.34 -7.18
C LEU A 18 7.54 1.55 -7.83
N GLY A 19 6.91 2.42 -7.04
CA GLY A 19 6.29 3.64 -7.53
C GLY A 19 7.05 4.89 -7.11
N ILE A 20 6.37 6.04 -7.18
CA ILE A 20 6.99 7.37 -7.04
C ILE A 20 7.38 7.73 -5.60
N ALA A 21 6.80 7.07 -4.60
CA ALA A 21 7.06 7.33 -3.20
C ALA A 21 6.61 6.15 -2.33
N ALA A 22 7.13 6.10 -1.10
CA ALA A 22 6.64 5.20 -0.07
C ALA A 22 6.70 5.87 1.31
N LYS A 23 5.84 5.45 2.23
CA LYS A 23 5.87 5.89 3.64
C LYS A 23 5.51 4.76 4.58
N VAL A 24 5.98 4.85 5.82
CA VAL A 24 5.63 3.93 6.90
C VAL A 24 5.12 4.72 8.10
N ALA A 25 4.07 4.21 8.75
CA ALA A 25 3.59 4.78 10.00
C ALA A 25 4.66 4.60 11.10
N PRO A 26 4.96 5.64 11.89
CA PRO A 26 5.86 5.51 13.04
C PRO A 26 5.24 4.60 14.10
N ARG A 27 6.07 4.16 15.05
CA ARG A 27 5.56 3.46 16.23
C ARG A 27 4.71 4.42 17.06
N SER A 28 3.51 4.01 17.46
CA SER A 28 2.66 4.78 18.38
C SER A 28 3.26 4.81 19.78
N GLU A 29 3.29 5.97 20.43
CA GLU A 29 3.74 6.12 21.82
C GLU A 29 2.69 5.63 22.83
N LEU A 30 1.42 5.56 22.43
CA LEU A 30 0.29 5.20 23.30
C LEU A 30 0.15 3.69 23.54
N ASN A 31 1.24 2.92 23.36
CA ASN A 31 1.36 1.50 23.66
C ASN A 31 0.17 0.64 23.22
N ASP A 32 0.19 0.26 21.94
CA ASP A 32 -0.39 -1.01 21.54
C ASP A 32 0.64 -1.72 20.66
N SER A 33 1.56 -2.46 21.30
CA SER A 33 2.60 -3.24 20.64
C SER A 33 2.04 -4.30 19.66
N THR A 34 0.71 -4.46 19.64
CA THR A 34 -0.03 -5.39 18.81
C THR A 34 -0.58 -4.77 17.53
N ARG A 35 -0.60 -3.43 17.37
CA ARG A 35 -1.14 -2.81 16.16
C ARG A 35 -0.17 -2.90 14.99
N ASP A 36 -0.68 -3.42 13.89
CA ASP A 36 0.02 -3.42 12.61
C ASP A 36 0.37 -1.99 12.17
N ARG A 37 1.58 -1.82 11.64
CA ARG A 37 2.05 -0.55 11.09
C ARG A 37 1.78 -0.50 9.59
N LEU A 38 1.13 0.58 9.14
CA LEU A 38 0.84 0.80 7.73
C LEU A 38 2.11 1.17 6.95
N ILE A 39 2.32 0.50 5.82
CA ILE A 39 3.23 0.93 4.76
C ILE A 39 2.39 1.28 3.54
N CYS A 40 2.67 2.42 2.90
CA CYS A 40 2.05 2.80 1.63
C CYS A 40 3.13 2.91 0.56
N ILE A 41 2.80 2.46 -0.66
CA ILE A 41 3.57 2.67 -1.88
C ILE A 41 2.65 3.44 -2.84
N TYR A 42 3.14 4.52 -3.42
CA TYR A 42 2.40 5.43 -4.27
C TYR A 42 2.75 5.24 -5.74
N THR A 43 1.76 5.27 -6.62
CA THR A 43 1.92 5.41 -8.07
C THR A 43 1.42 6.79 -8.48
N SER A 44 1.86 7.31 -9.63
CA SER A 44 1.50 8.68 -10.05
C SER A 44 0.07 8.81 -10.57
N ASP A 45 -0.43 7.77 -11.25
CA ASP A 45 -1.76 7.77 -11.85
C ASP A 45 -2.48 6.46 -11.51
N PHE A 46 -3.60 6.56 -10.80
CA PHE A 46 -4.42 5.41 -10.43
C PHE A 46 -5.23 4.84 -11.60
N MET A 47 -5.35 5.60 -12.69
CA MET A 47 -6.00 5.17 -13.92
C MET A 47 -5.06 4.36 -14.80
N ASP A 48 -3.73 4.49 -14.62
CA ASP A 48 -2.73 3.65 -15.28
C ASP A 48 -2.66 2.27 -14.62
N LYS A 49 -3.60 1.41 -15.00
CA LYS A 49 -3.67 0.03 -14.52
C LYS A 49 -2.42 -0.78 -14.85
N ALA A 50 -1.71 -0.46 -15.93
CA ALA A 50 -0.50 -1.17 -16.31
C ALA A 50 0.63 -0.88 -15.31
N ASP A 51 0.81 0.38 -14.91
CA ASP A 51 1.78 0.74 -13.87
C ASP A 51 1.39 0.18 -12.50
N VAL A 52 0.11 0.25 -12.12
CA VAL A 52 -0.37 -0.36 -10.86
C VAL A 52 -0.09 -1.86 -10.81
N ALA A 53 -0.36 -2.58 -11.90
CA ALA A 53 -0.06 -4.01 -12.02
C ALA A 53 1.45 -4.28 -11.99
N ARG A 54 2.26 -3.47 -12.67
CA ARG A 54 3.73 -3.57 -12.67
C ARG A 54 4.29 -3.45 -11.24
N VAL A 55 3.81 -2.47 -10.48
CA VAL A 55 4.23 -2.27 -9.08
C VAL A 55 3.83 -3.47 -8.22
N LEU A 56 2.59 -3.97 -8.33
CA LEU A 56 2.16 -5.15 -7.59
C LEU A 56 2.97 -6.40 -7.95
N GLN A 57 3.29 -6.59 -9.24
CA GLN A 57 4.12 -7.69 -9.70
C GLN A 57 5.52 -7.62 -9.09
N ARG A 58 6.14 -6.43 -9.09
CA ARG A 58 7.43 -6.23 -8.41
C ARG A 58 7.35 -6.49 -6.92
N MET A 59 6.26 -6.08 -6.25
CA MET A 59 6.02 -6.40 -4.84
C MET A 59 5.93 -7.91 -4.59
N ARG A 60 5.37 -8.69 -5.52
CA ARG A 60 5.31 -10.17 -5.42
C ARG A 60 6.70 -10.79 -5.55
N GLU A 61 7.49 -10.35 -6.52
CA GLU A 61 8.88 -10.81 -6.71
C GLU A 61 9.77 -10.53 -5.49
N LEU A 62 9.57 -9.38 -4.85
CA LEU A 62 10.26 -9.00 -3.62
C LEU A 62 9.67 -9.70 -2.37
N GLY A 63 8.61 -10.50 -2.51
CA GLY A 63 7.95 -11.20 -1.40
C GLY A 63 7.19 -10.29 -0.43
N ILE A 64 6.90 -9.04 -0.83
CA ILE A 64 6.11 -8.04 -0.09
C ILE A 64 4.62 -8.38 -0.17
N ALA A 65 4.16 -8.80 -1.35
CA ALA A 65 2.79 -9.24 -1.63
C ALA A 65 2.77 -10.72 -2.05
N GLY A 66 1.58 -11.33 -2.08
CA GLY A 66 1.41 -12.71 -2.54
C GLY A 66 0.32 -13.48 -1.78
N THR A 67 0.07 -14.72 -2.20
CA THR A 67 -1.02 -15.56 -1.67
C THR A 67 -0.85 -15.98 -0.21
N SER A 68 0.40 -16.04 0.28
CA SER A 68 0.73 -16.31 1.68
C SER A 68 0.75 -15.06 2.57
N ARG A 69 0.50 -13.87 1.99
CA ARG A 69 0.48 -12.58 2.67
C ARG A 69 -0.95 -12.06 2.81
N ARG A 70 -1.16 -11.10 3.71
CA ARG A 70 -2.44 -10.39 3.80
C ARG A 70 -2.71 -9.63 2.49
N LYS A 71 -3.98 -9.57 2.13
CA LYS A 71 -4.47 -8.77 1.00
C LYS A 71 -4.06 -7.30 1.16
N ILE A 72 -3.60 -6.71 0.07
CA ILE A 72 -3.23 -5.29 -0.02
C ILE A 72 -4.31 -4.57 -0.84
N TYR A 73 -4.60 -3.32 -0.47
CA TYR A 73 -5.63 -2.51 -1.09
C TYR A 73 -5.00 -1.30 -1.77
N TYR A 74 -5.52 -0.95 -2.94
CA TYR A 74 -5.15 0.25 -3.68
C TYR A 74 -6.24 1.31 -3.48
N LYS A 75 -5.90 2.41 -2.81
CA LYS A 75 -6.78 3.54 -2.55
C LYS A 75 -6.26 4.77 -3.31
N PRO A 76 -7.05 5.37 -4.22
CA PRO A 76 -6.64 6.59 -4.90
C PRO A 76 -6.71 7.78 -3.93
N ASP A 77 -5.80 8.76 -4.09
CA ASP A 77 -5.73 9.89 -3.17
C ASP A 77 -7.00 10.74 -3.15
N ILE A 78 -7.78 10.77 -4.24
CA ILE A 78 -9.09 11.43 -4.26
C ILE A 78 -10.03 10.92 -3.17
N PHE A 79 -9.97 9.64 -2.81
CA PHE A 79 -10.77 9.10 -1.70
C PHE A 79 -10.27 9.61 -0.35
N THR A 80 -8.97 9.84 -0.21
CA THR A 80 -8.41 10.47 1.00
C THR A 80 -8.86 11.92 1.10
N TYR A 81 -8.76 12.70 0.01
CA TYR A 81 -9.19 14.09 -0.01
C TYR A 81 -10.71 14.26 0.17
N ALA A 82 -11.51 13.33 -0.33
CA ALA A 82 -12.96 13.33 -0.16
C ALA A 82 -13.43 12.75 1.20
N GLY A 83 -12.51 12.31 2.07
CA GLY A 83 -12.88 11.71 3.37
C GLY A 83 -13.52 10.32 3.26
N ILE A 84 -13.36 9.62 2.14
CA ILE A 84 -13.83 8.25 1.94
C ILE A 84 -12.86 7.29 2.62
N ALA A 85 -13.27 6.78 3.78
CA ALA A 85 -12.56 5.78 4.57
C ALA A 85 -13.45 4.55 4.85
N GLY A 86 -12.93 3.53 5.51
CA GLY A 86 -13.75 2.40 5.96
C GLY A 86 -14.86 2.89 6.90
N GLY A 87 -16.10 2.44 6.68
CA GLY A 87 -17.26 2.88 7.46
C GLY A 87 -17.74 4.30 7.18
N ASN A 88 -17.39 4.86 6.01
CA ASN A 88 -17.94 6.15 5.58
C ASN A 88 -19.48 6.10 5.44
N PRO A 89 -20.20 7.23 5.64
CA PRO A 89 -21.66 7.26 5.66
C PRO A 89 -22.34 7.00 4.31
N TRP A 90 -21.57 6.98 3.23
CA TRP A 90 -22.09 6.70 1.88
C TRP A 90 -21.95 5.23 1.49
N GLU A 91 -21.44 4.39 2.39
CA GLU A 91 -21.23 2.95 2.18
C GLU A 91 -20.34 2.62 0.96
N LEU A 92 -19.53 3.59 0.52
CA LEU A 92 -18.62 3.41 -0.61
C LEU A 92 -17.41 2.56 -0.19
N ALA A 93 -16.92 1.73 -1.11
CA ALA A 93 -15.64 1.05 -0.92
C ALA A 93 -14.50 2.08 -0.79
N ALA A 94 -13.64 1.91 0.20
CA ALA A 94 -12.51 2.82 0.46
C ALA A 94 -11.26 2.53 -0.39
N SER A 95 -11.37 1.62 -1.37
CA SER A 95 -10.32 1.20 -2.29
C SER A 95 -10.94 0.83 -3.63
N ILE A 96 -10.20 1.02 -4.72
CA ILE A 96 -10.65 0.70 -6.07
C ILE A 96 -10.10 -0.63 -6.60
N TYR A 97 -8.96 -1.09 -6.05
CA TYR A 97 -8.41 -2.41 -6.35
C TYR A 97 -7.92 -3.13 -5.09
N ASN A 98 -7.71 -4.44 -5.21
CA ASN A 98 -6.95 -5.25 -4.26
C ASN A 98 -5.98 -6.22 -4.94
N SER A 99 -5.02 -6.74 -4.19
CA SER A 99 -3.92 -7.57 -4.69
C SER A 99 -4.32 -8.92 -5.32
N ASN A 100 -5.62 -9.27 -5.32
CA ASN A 100 -6.13 -10.49 -5.96
C ASN A 100 -6.78 -10.21 -7.33
N GLU A 101 -6.94 -8.95 -7.73
CA GLU A 101 -7.64 -8.55 -8.97
C GLU A 101 -6.70 -8.41 -10.18
N PHE A 102 -5.40 -8.64 -9.98
CA PHE A 102 -4.34 -8.56 -10.99
C PHE A 102 -3.50 -9.84 -11.01
#